data_AF-A0A2E2IRS8-F1
#
_entry.id   AF-A0A2E2IRS8-F1
#
_cell.length_a   1.000
_cell.length_b   1.000
_cell.length_c   1.000
_cell.angle_alpha   90.00
_cell.angle_beta   90.00
_cell.angle_gamma   90.00
#
_symmetry.space_group_name_H-M   'P 1'
#
loop_
_entity.id
_entity.type
_entity.pdbx_description
1 polymer ?
#
loop_
_entity_poly.entity_id
_entity_poly.type
_entity_poly.pdbx_seq_one_letter_code
_entity_poly.pdbx_strand_id
1 'polypeptide(L)'
;MIQSAIPVPFPLSGSKGFEQETGRPLTILRRNTDGTLFVRRDDANCAPSWNRAGRASGNTTLEANEVVETREETALGILARKAAQRESRKAKRPTRARAKAGAA
;
A
#
# COMPACT_ATOMS: atom_id res chain seq x y z
N MET A 1 -11.49 -38.46 -5.00
CA MET A 1 -12.31 -37.24 -5.16
C MET A 1 -11.35 -36.07 -5.27
N ILE A 2 -11.24 -35.45 -6.46
CA ILE A 2 -10.37 -34.29 -6.66
C ILE A 2 -11.16 -33.08 -6.16
N GLN A 3 -10.81 -32.52 -5.01
CA GLN A 3 -11.36 -31.24 -4.58
C GLN A 3 -10.94 -30.19 -5.60
N SER A 4 -11.91 -29.75 -6.41
CA SER A 4 -11.81 -28.52 -7.19
C SER A 4 -11.59 -27.38 -6.19
N ALA A 5 -10.36 -26.87 -6.12
CA ALA A 5 -10.05 -25.68 -5.36
C ALA A 5 -10.74 -24.50 -6.07
N ILE A 6 -11.89 -24.07 -5.55
CA ILE A 6 -12.55 -22.85 -6.02
C ILE A 6 -11.55 -21.71 -5.79
N PRO A 7 -11.13 -20.97 -6.84
CA PRO A 7 -10.22 -19.84 -6.66
C PRO A 7 -10.93 -18.81 -5.79
N VAL A 8 -10.40 -18.61 -4.59
CA VAL A 8 -10.97 -17.71 -3.60
C VAL A 8 -10.48 -16.29 -3.94
N PRO A 9 -11.38 -15.31 -4.15
CA PRO A 9 -10.97 -14.00 -4.65
C PRO A 9 -10.23 -13.20 -3.58
N PHE A 10 -9.02 -12.73 -3.91
CA PHE A 10 -8.27 -11.81 -3.07
C PHE A 10 -9.00 -10.45 -2.94
N PRO A 11 -8.90 -9.73 -1.80
CA PRO A 11 -8.25 -10.09 -0.53
C PRO A 11 -9.17 -10.87 0.43
N LEU A 12 -8.65 -11.97 1.00
CA LEU A 12 -9.32 -12.80 2.02
C LEU A 12 -8.48 -12.91 3.29
N SER A 13 -9.14 -13.29 4.39
CA SER A 13 -8.45 -13.54 5.66
C SER A 13 -7.56 -14.77 5.52
N GLY A 14 -6.30 -14.65 5.96
CA GLY A 14 -5.24 -15.63 5.78
C GLY A 14 -4.42 -15.46 4.50
N SER A 15 -4.87 -14.65 3.53
CA SER A 15 -4.13 -14.38 2.31
C SER A 15 -2.86 -13.58 2.59
N LYS A 16 -1.80 -13.88 1.85
CA LYS A 16 -0.58 -13.05 1.79
C LYS A 16 -0.70 -12.06 0.65
N GLY A 17 -0.15 -10.86 0.85
CA GLY A 17 -0.12 -9.83 -0.16
C GLY A 17 0.98 -8.82 0.13
N PHE A 18 0.91 -7.69 -0.55
CA PHE A 18 1.85 -6.60 -0.42
C PHE A 18 1.12 -5.28 -0.25
N GLU A 19 1.71 -4.39 0.55
CA GLU A 19 1.27 -3.01 0.65
C GLU A 19 1.60 -2.28 -0.66
N GLN A 20 0.61 -1.68 -1.31
CA GLN A 20 0.75 -1.05 -2.63
C GLN A 20 1.75 0.12 -2.62
N GLU A 21 1.82 0.87 -1.51
CA GLU A 21 2.69 2.04 -1.39
C GLU A 21 4.16 1.68 -1.22
N THR A 22 4.45 0.65 -0.43
CA THR A 22 5.81 0.35 0.04
C THR A 22 6.37 -0.93 -0.58
N GLY A 23 5.52 -1.78 -1.14
CA GLY A 23 5.86 -3.13 -1.56
C GLY A 23 6.20 -4.07 -0.41
N ARG A 24 5.86 -3.70 0.83
CA ARG A 24 6.16 -4.54 2.01
C ARG A 24 5.23 -5.75 2.05
N PRO A 25 5.74 -6.95 2.37
CA PRO A 25 4.92 -8.13 2.52
C PRO A 25 4.02 -8.00 3.74
N LEU A 26 2.80 -8.52 3.63
CA LEU A 26 1.83 -8.56 4.72
C LEU A 26 0.93 -9.79 4.63
N THR A 27 0.32 -10.13 5.76
CA THR A 27 -0.70 -11.17 5.89
C THR A 27 -2.00 -10.52 6.33
N ILE A 28 -3.10 -10.84 5.65
CA ILE A 28 -4.43 -10.36 6.03
C ILE A 28 -4.94 -11.23 7.17
N LEU A 29 -5.21 -10.64 8.33
CA LEU A 29 -5.73 -11.35 9.49
C LEU A 29 -7.25 -11.38 9.50
N ARG A 30 -7.89 -10.27 9.09
CA ARG A 30 -9.34 -10.14 9.06
C ARG A 30 -9.76 -9.12 8.01
N ARG A 31 -10.89 -9.38 7.34
CA ARG A 31 -11.61 -8.39 6.53
C ARG A 31 -12.76 -7.80 7.35
N ASN A 32 -12.82 -6.49 7.41
CA ASN A 32 -13.88 -5.76 8.08
C ASN A 32 -15.04 -5.49 7.09
N THR A 33 -16.22 -5.22 7.63
CA THR A 33 -17.44 -4.96 6.84
C THR A 33 -17.45 -3.56 6.21
N ASP A 34 -16.60 -2.67 6.69
CA ASP A 34 -16.44 -1.29 6.22
C ASP A 34 -15.55 -1.16 4.97
N GLY A 35 -14.97 -2.27 4.49
CA GLY A 35 -14.05 -2.29 3.35
C GLY A 35 -12.57 -2.27 3.75
N THR A 36 -12.26 -2.15 5.04
CA THR A 36 -10.89 -2.19 5.55
C THR A 36 -10.41 -3.63 5.82
N LEU A 37 -9.10 -3.79 5.88
CA LEU A 37 -8.41 -5.03 6.19
C LEU A 37 -7.55 -4.84 7.43
N PHE A 38 -7.72 -5.72 8.41
CA PHE A 38 -6.77 -5.87 9.50
C PHE A 38 -5.64 -6.78 9.04
N VAL A 39 -4.43 -6.25 8.97
CA VAL A 39 -3.26 -6.91 8.40
C VAL A 39 -2.13 -6.95 9.41
N ARG A 40 -1.22 -7.90 9.23
CA ARG A 40 0.09 -7.94 9.87
C ARG A 40 1.16 -7.71 8.82
N ARG A 41 2.00 -6.69 9.01
CA ARG A 41 3.20 -6.48 8.18
C ARG A 41 4.23 -7.55 8.53
N ASP A 42 4.72 -8.26 7.52
CA ASP A 42 5.69 -9.35 7.66
C ASP A 42 7.10 -8.89 7.23
N ASP A 43 7.43 -7.60 7.38
CA ASP A 43 8.76 -7.10 7.07
C ASP A 43 9.82 -7.65 8.05
N ALA A 44 11.09 -7.66 7.65
CA ALA A 44 12.18 -8.20 8.49
C ALA A 44 12.28 -7.49 9.87
N ASN A 45 11.73 -6.28 9.99
CA ASN A 45 11.62 -5.53 11.24
C ASN A 45 10.46 -6.01 12.14
N CYS A 46 9.41 -6.60 11.55
CA CYS A 46 8.31 -7.28 12.22
C CYS A 46 8.45 -8.81 12.23
N ALA A 47 9.59 -9.35 11.78
CA ALA A 47 9.88 -10.77 11.87
C ALA A 47 9.64 -11.26 13.32
N PRO A 48 9.04 -12.44 13.51
CA PRO A 48 8.82 -13.01 14.82
C PRO A 48 10.19 -13.39 15.41
N SER A 49 10.92 -12.42 15.95
CA SER A 49 11.93 -12.74 16.95
C SER A 49 11.18 -13.21 18.19
N TRP A 50 11.67 -14.27 18.83
CA TRP A 50 11.16 -14.78 20.11
C TRP A 50 10.91 -13.64 21.13
N ASN A 51 11.71 -12.57 21.06
CA ASN A 51 11.65 -11.40 21.93
C ASN A 51 10.57 -10.37 21.55
N ARG A 52 9.85 -10.54 20.44
CA ARG A 52 8.81 -9.62 19.93
C ARG A 52 7.48 -10.31 19.62
N ALA A 53 7.34 -11.60 19.89
CA ALA A 53 6.15 -12.41 19.63
C ALA A 53 4.85 -11.91 20.32
N GLY A 54 4.94 -10.93 21.22
CA GLY A 54 3.80 -10.26 21.86
C GLY A 54 3.63 -8.78 21.50
N ARG A 55 4.45 -8.20 20.61
CA ARG A 55 4.30 -6.79 20.23
C ARG A 55 3.37 -6.66 19.03
N ALA A 56 2.16 -6.15 19.29
CA ALA A 56 1.15 -5.78 18.30
C ALA A 56 1.59 -4.65 17.32
N SER A 57 2.85 -4.21 17.36
CA SER A 57 3.37 -3.10 16.54
C SER A 57 3.43 -3.38 15.04
N GLY A 58 3.30 -4.65 14.64
CA GLY A 58 3.24 -5.06 13.23
C GLY A 58 1.83 -5.12 12.64
N ASN A 59 0.79 -5.01 13.47
CA ASN A 59 -0.59 -5.08 13.00
C ASN A 59 -1.11 -3.68 12.72
N THR A 60 -1.84 -3.52 11.62
CA THR A 60 -2.48 -2.26 11.24
C THR A 60 -3.76 -2.55 10.48
N THR A 61 -4.61 -1.54 10.38
CA THR A 61 -5.73 -1.54 9.45
C THR A 61 -5.31 -0.78 8.19
N LEU A 62 -5.59 -1.34 7.02
CA LEU A 62 -5.39 -0.71 5.70
C LEU A 62 -6.69 -0.78 4.91
N GLU A 63 -6.84 0.08 3.92
CA GLU A 63 -7.94 -0.06 2.98
C GLU A 63 -7.71 -1.25 2.04
N ALA A 64 -8.76 -1.94 1.60
CA ALA A 64 -8.60 -3.13 0.76
C ALA A 64 -7.92 -2.84 -0.60
N ASN A 65 -8.05 -1.62 -1.11
CA ASN A 65 -7.39 -1.17 -2.34
C ASN A 65 -5.89 -0.84 -2.14
N GLU A 66 -5.43 -0.70 -0.91
CA GLU A 66 -4.01 -0.48 -0.59
C GLU A 66 -3.22 -1.79 -0.50
N VAL A 67 -3.90 -2.93 -0.64
CA VAL A 67 -3.28 -4.26 -0.60
C VAL A 67 -3.41 -4.92 -1.97
N VAL A 68 -2.30 -5.43 -2.49
CA VAL A 68 -2.21 -6.13 -3.77
C VAL A 68 -1.71 -7.55 -3.58
N GLU A 69 -2.08 -8.45 -4.49
CA GLU A 69 -1.71 -9.86 -4.37
C GLU A 69 -0.25 -10.10 -4.77
N THR A 70 0.19 -9.42 -5.84
CA THR A 70 1.51 -9.63 -6.42
C THR A 70 2.46 -8.46 -6.18
N ARG A 71 3.76 -8.78 -6.08
CA ARG A 71 4.80 -7.75 -5.95
C ARG A 71 4.92 -6.89 -7.21
N GLU A 72 4.58 -7.42 -8.38
CA GLU A 72 4.62 -6.71 -9.66
C GLU A 72 3.57 -5.58 -9.70
N GLU A 73 2.38 -5.82 -9.13
CA GLU A 73 1.34 -4.79 -8.97
C GLU A 73 1.79 -3.63 -8.08
N THR A 74 2.63 -3.89 -7.07
CA THR A 74 3.21 -2.82 -6.23
C THR A 74 4.09 -1.88 -7.05
N ALA A 75 4.86 -2.40 -8.01
CA ALA A 75 5.75 -1.58 -8.84
C ALA A 75 4.95 -0.62 -9.73
N LEU A 76 3.84 -1.09 -10.28
CA LEU A 76 2.90 -0.26 -11.05
C LEU A 76 2.25 0.82 -10.16
N GLY A 77 1.79 0.46 -8.97
CA GLY A 77 1.24 1.41 -8.00
C GLY A 77 2.22 2.51 -7.58
N ILE A 78 3.47 2.13 -7.29
CA ILE A 78 4.54 3.07 -6.93
C ILE A 78 4.84 4.04 -8.08
N LEU A 79 4.88 3.54 -9.33
CA LEU A 79 5.11 4.36 -10.50
C LEU A 79 3.96 5.34 -10.76
N ALA A 80 2.71 4.88 -10.67
CA ALA A 80 1.52 5.72 -10.83
C ALA A 80 1.46 6.84 -9.79
N ARG A 81 1.77 6.54 -8.52
CA ARG A 81 1.78 7.55 -7.45
C ARG A 81 2.91 8.55 -7.59
N LYS A 82 4.10 8.12 -8.03
CA LYS A 82 5.22 9.03 -8.38
C LYS A 82 4.84 9.98 -9.51
N ALA A 83 4.06 9.52 -10.49
CA ALA A 83 3.54 10.38 -11.56
C ALA A 83 2.57 11.44 -10.99
N ALA A 84 1.58 11.02 -10.19
CA ALA A 84 0.63 11.93 -9.54
C ALA A 84 1.31 12.96 -8.61
N GLN A 85 2.36 12.57 -7.89
CA GLN A 85 3.12 13.48 -7.04
C GLN A 85 3.92 14.52 -7.84
N ARG A 86 4.45 14.15 -9.02
CA ARG A 86 5.13 15.10 -9.91
C ARG A 86 4.16 16.13 -10.48
N GLU A 87 2.97 15.70 -10.84
CA GLU A 87 1.93 16.57 -11.41
C GLU A 87 1.41 17.60 -10.39
N SER A 88 1.12 17.16 -9.16
CA SER A 88 0.73 18.06 -8.07
C SER A 88 1.82 19.08 -7.71
N ARG A 89 3.11 18.70 -7.78
CA ARG A 89 4.23 19.65 -7.62
C ARG A 89 4.34 20.66 -8.77
N LYS A 90 3.98 20.28 -9.99
CA LYS A 90 3.99 21.17 -11.17
C LYS A 90 2.87 22.22 -11.07
N ALA A 91 1.69 21.81 -10.59
CA ALA A 91 0.57 22.73 -10.34
C ALA A 91 0.83 23.73 -9.20
N LYS A 92 1.70 23.40 -8.25
CA LYS A 92 1.98 24.21 -7.05
C LYS A 92 3.18 25.15 -7.18
N ARG A 93 3.93 25.13 -8.29
CA ARG A 93 4.95 26.16 -8.53
C ARG A 93 4.23 27.45 -8.90
N PRO A 94 4.27 28.52 -8.08
CA PRO A 94 3.79 29.81 -8.53
C PRO A 94 4.62 30.18 -9.76
N THR A 95 3.94 30.34 -10.90
CA THR A 95 4.53 30.90 -12.11
C THR A 95 4.98 32.31 -11.74
N ARG A 96 6.26 32.45 -11.39
CA ARG A 96 6.94 33.73 -11.22
C ARG A 96 7.16 34.33 -12.62
N ALA A 97 6.08 34.57 -13.34
CA ALA A 97 6.08 35.14 -14.67
C ALA A 97 5.70 36.62 -14.55
N ARG A 98 6.75 37.44 -14.60
CA ARG A 98 6.80 38.72 -15.34
C ARG A 98 6.03 39.91 -14.73
N ALA A 99 6.56 40.46 -13.64
CA ALA A 99 6.41 41.89 -13.32
C ALA A 99 7.73 42.62 -13.65
N LYS A 100 7.96 42.88 -14.93
CA LYS A 100 8.94 43.89 -15.41
C LYS A 100 8.52 44.33 -16.82
N ALA A 101 7.49 45.16 -16.87
CA ALA A 101 7.18 46.04 -17.99
C ALA A 101 6.46 47.25 -17.39
N GLY A 102 7.15 48.39 -17.35
CA GLY A 102 6.60 49.63 -16.79
C GLY A 102 7.55 50.33 -15.81
N ALA A 103 8.76 50.66 -16.27
CA ALA A 103 9.52 51.78 -15.72
C ALA A 103 10.43 52.33 -16.81
N ALA A 104 10.25 53.63 -17.06
CA ALA A 104 10.91 54.51 -18.04
C ALA A 104 10.40 54.40 -19.48
#